data_AF-A0A182SJK8-F1
#
_entry.id   AF-A0A182SJK8-F1
#
_cell.length_a   1.000
_cell.length_b   1.000
_cell.length_c   1.000
_cell.angle_alpha   90.00
_cell.angle_beta   90.00
_cell.angle_gamma   90.00
#
_symmetry.space_group_name_H-M   'P 1'
#
loop_
_entity.id
_entity.type
_entity.pdbx_description
1 polymer ?
#
loop_
_entity_poly.entity_id
_entity_poly.type
_entity_poly.pdbx_seq_one_letter_code
_entity_poly.pdbx_strand_id
1 'polypeptide(L)'
;MTVRHHLRADFIIFLLNIIETPPENDVQEMLPDIMINLILSFNLQFENFAENVVLEAMEQFKTAKTFTEKILLLINREGRVFEFLICSTVPYLSKLMHPNALFLHISEDPVHTLKHTPMNINPVLKMLVDLFSRPETASIFYTNDNKVLIDILVRQLSDLSAGEPIRKWYLELCRKILRNTNYPEHQHRKQDLMKIFTRIFCEETECSASDQQIVREIANEFPQIFKA
;
A
#
# COMPACT_ATOMS: atom_id res chain seq x y z
N MET A 1 15.23 1.90 -20.50
CA MET A 1 15.36 2.11 -19.04
C MET A 1 16.80 2.47 -18.72
N THR A 2 17.03 3.54 -17.96
CA THR A 2 18.36 4.09 -17.61
C THR A 2 19.02 3.28 -16.48
N VAL A 3 20.34 3.18 -16.43
CA VAL A 3 21.11 2.44 -15.38
C VAL A 3 20.68 2.81 -13.95
N ARG A 4 20.32 4.08 -13.72
CA ARG A 4 19.79 4.57 -12.43
C ARG A 4 18.47 3.91 -12.01
N HIS A 5 17.63 3.52 -12.97
CA HIS A 5 16.36 2.85 -12.69
C HIS A 5 16.59 1.44 -12.15
N HIS A 6 17.52 0.71 -12.79
CA HIS A 6 17.87 -0.65 -12.41
C HIS A 6 18.46 -0.72 -11.00
N LEU A 7 19.38 0.18 -10.67
CA LEU A 7 19.98 0.29 -9.33
C LEU A 7 18.95 0.52 -8.22
N ARG A 8 17.83 1.21 -8.53
CA ARG A 8 16.76 1.43 -7.56
C ARG A 8 15.90 0.18 -7.38
N ALA A 9 15.61 -0.57 -8.44
CA ALA A 9 14.87 -1.84 -8.34
C ALA A 9 15.67 -2.90 -7.58
N ASP A 10 16.97 -3.03 -7.87
CA ASP A 10 17.87 -3.96 -7.18
C ASP A 10 17.96 -3.67 -5.68
N PHE A 11 17.96 -2.39 -5.31
CA PHE A 11 17.90 -1.99 -3.90
C PHE A 11 16.61 -2.47 -3.23
N ILE A 12 15.45 -2.29 -3.85
CA ILE A 12 14.18 -2.78 -3.29
C ILE A 12 14.17 -4.31 -3.21
N ILE A 13 14.69 -5.02 -4.22
CA ILE A 13 14.83 -6.48 -4.20
C ILE A 13 15.73 -6.91 -3.04
N PHE A 14 16.83 -6.20 -2.76
CA PHE A 14 17.67 -6.46 -1.60
C PHE A 14 16.91 -6.32 -0.28
N LEU A 15 16.11 -5.25 -0.12
CA LEU A 15 15.28 -5.07 1.07
C LEU A 15 14.23 -6.19 1.22
N LEU A 16 13.58 -6.58 0.12
CA LEU A 16 12.60 -7.67 0.10
C LEU A 16 13.24 -9.02 0.48
N ASN A 17 14.48 -9.29 0.04
CA ASN A 17 15.21 -10.49 0.47
C ASN A 17 15.47 -10.51 1.98
N ILE A 18 15.80 -9.37 2.59
CA ILE A 18 15.97 -9.29 4.05
C ILE A 18 14.63 -9.55 4.76
N ILE A 19 13.51 -9.11 4.19
CA ILE A 19 12.17 -9.32 4.78
C ILE A 19 11.77 -10.79 4.74
N GLU A 20 11.96 -11.46 3.60
CA GLU A 20 11.56 -12.87 3.45
C GLU A 20 12.59 -13.85 4.02
N THR A 21 13.85 -13.47 4.07
CA THR A 21 14.95 -14.33 4.56
C THR A 21 15.88 -13.47 5.43
N PRO A 22 15.44 -13.11 6.65
CA PRO A 22 16.26 -12.33 7.56
C PRO A 22 17.55 -13.10 7.93
N PRO A 23 18.67 -12.41 8.11
CA PRO A 23 19.93 -13.04 8.50
C PRO A 23 19.84 -13.62 9.91
N GLU A 24 20.55 -14.73 10.17
CA GLU A 24 20.49 -15.46 11.44
C GLU A 24 20.89 -14.63 12.67
N ASN A 25 21.61 -13.52 12.48
CA ASN A 25 22.00 -12.62 13.56
C ASN A 25 20.89 -11.64 13.97
N ASP A 26 19.75 -11.60 13.27
CA ASP A 26 18.57 -10.82 13.66
C ASP A 26 17.75 -11.54 14.74
N VAL A 27 18.37 -11.75 15.90
CA VAL A 27 17.77 -12.48 17.03
C VAL A 27 16.49 -11.83 17.54
N GLN A 28 16.32 -10.52 17.34
CA GLN A 28 15.15 -9.76 17.78
C GLN A 28 14.06 -9.66 16.70
N GLU A 29 14.27 -10.26 15.52
CA GLU A 29 13.34 -10.22 14.38
C GLU A 29 12.91 -8.80 13.98
N MET A 30 13.81 -7.83 14.17
CA MET A 30 13.51 -6.42 13.96
C MET A 30 13.75 -5.97 12.51
N LEU A 31 14.66 -6.63 11.78
CA LEU A 31 15.03 -6.20 10.44
C LEU A 31 13.84 -6.21 9.46
N PRO A 32 12.97 -7.24 9.41
CA PRO A 32 11.84 -7.24 8.51
C PRO A 32 10.94 -6.01 8.69
N ASP A 33 10.66 -5.61 9.94
CA ASP A 33 9.82 -4.44 10.22
C ASP A 33 10.52 -3.15 9.79
N ILE A 34 11.82 -3.00 10.06
CA ILE A 34 12.61 -1.85 9.61
C ILE A 34 12.62 -1.74 8.08
N MET A 35 12.85 -2.85 7.38
CA MET A 35 12.91 -2.87 5.92
C MET A 35 11.55 -2.59 5.28
N ILE A 36 10.45 -3.11 5.85
CA ILE A 36 9.09 -2.77 5.40
C ILE A 36 8.86 -1.29 5.50
N ASN A 37 9.22 -0.68 6.62
CA ASN A 37 9.04 0.74 6.81
C ASN A 37 9.86 1.58 5.81
N LEU A 38 11.08 1.14 5.51
CA LEU A 38 11.92 1.79 4.49
C LEU A 38 11.27 1.69 3.10
N ILE A 39 10.75 0.51 2.72
CA ILE A 39 10.02 0.32 1.46
C ILE A 39 8.76 1.20 1.42
N LEU A 40 7.98 1.25 2.50
CA LEU A 40 6.78 2.08 2.60
C LEU A 40 7.11 3.58 2.46
N SER A 41 8.13 4.06 3.16
CA SER A 41 8.60 5.45 3.02
C SER A 41 9.11 5.75 1.61
N PHE A 42 9.85 4.83 1.00
CA PHE A 42 10.32 4.99 -0.38
C PHE A 42 9.16 5.01 -1.37
N ASN A 43 8.10 4.22 -1.15
CA ASN A 43 6.93 4.18 -2.01
C ASN A 43 6.16 5.52 -2.05
N LEU A 44 6.23 6.33 -0.99
CA LEU A 44 5.52 7.63 -0.90
C LEU A 44 6.00 8.65 -1.93
N GLN A 45 7.22 8.51 -2.47
CA GLN A 45 7.73 9.44 -3.48
C GLN A 45 7.05 9.27 -4.84
N PHE A 46 6.28 8.19 -5.07
CA PHE A 46 5.66 7.88 -6.35
C PHE A 46 4.18 8.27 -6.37
N GLU A 47 3.85 9.29 -7.15
CA GLU A 47 2.46 9.67 -7.43
C GLU A 47 1.82 8.76 -8.49
N ASN A 48 2.60 8.31 -9.47
CA ASN A 48 2.14 7.44 -10.56
C ASN A 48 2.68 6.00 -10.41
N PHE A 49 1.78 5.02 -10.35
CA PHE A 49 2.14 3.60 -10.26
C PHE A 49 2.86 3.07 -11.50
N ALA A 50 2.75 3.73 -12.66
CA ALA A 50 3.44 3.31 -13.89
C ALA A 50 4.98 3.47 -13.79
N GLU A 51 5.45 4.42 -13.00
CA GLU A 51 6.88 4.72 -12.80
C GLU A 51 7.38 4.24 -11.43
N ASN A 52 6.56 3.46 -10.73
CA ASN A 52 6.86 3.02 -9.37
C ASN A 52 7.85 1.85 -9.39
N VAL A 53 9.10 2.16 -9.05
CA VAL A 53 10.20 1.19 -8.97
C VAL A 53 9.94 0.08 -7.94
N VAL A 54 9.17 0.35 -6.88
CA VAL A 54 8.79 -0.68 -5.91
C VAL A 54 7.95 -1.75 -6.58
N LEU A 55 7.00 -1.35 -7.44
CA LEU A 55 6.16 -2.31 -8.17
C LEU A 55 6.98 -3.13 -9.16
N GLU A 56 7.91 -2.51 -9.88
CA GLU A 56 8.82 -3.23 -10.78
C GLU A 56 9.70 -4.26 -10.06
N ALA A 57 10.14 -3.93 -8.84
CA ALA A 57 10.88 -4.87 -8.00
C ALA A 57 9.98 -6.02 -7.51
N MET A 58 8.75 -5.70 -7.10
CA MET A 58 7.76 -6.70 -6.64
C MET A 58 7.38 -7.68 -7.76
N GLU A 59 7.28 -7.22 -9.02
CA GLU A 59 7.01 -8.08 -10.19
C GLU A 59 8.12 -9.11 -10.44
N GLN A 60 9.36 -8.77 -10.12
CA GLN A 60 10.52 -9.67 -10.27
C GLN A 60 10.67 -10.64 -9.09
N PHE A 61 9.96 -10.39 -8.00
CA PHE A 61 10.16 -11.09 -6.74
C PHE A 61 9.24 -12.31 -6.63
N LYS A 62 9.82 -13.51 -6.54
CA LYS A 62 9.08 -14.78 -6.69
C LYS A 62 8.02 -15.02 -5.62
N THR A 63 8.30 -14.67 -4.38
CA THR A 63 7.41 -14.89 -3.24
C THR A 63 7.64 -13.79 -2.22
N ALA A 64 6.61 -13.04 -1.84
CA ALA A 64 6.69 -11.96 -0.84
C ALA A 64 5.76 -12.24 0.35
N LYS A 65 5.86 -13.44 0.95
CA LYS A 65 4.91 -13.92 1.94
C LYS A 65 4.98 -13.11 3.23
N THR A 66 6.18 -12.97 3.80
CA THR A 66 6.37 -12.23 5.04
C THR A 66 6.03 -10.76 4.84
N PHE A 67 6.36 -10.20 3.66
CA PHE A 67 5.97 -8.85 3.28
C PHE A 67 4.44 -8.67 3.26
N THR A 68 3.69 -9.50 2.54
CA THR A 68 2.23 -9.36 2.44
C THR A 68 1.54 -9.57 3.80
N GLU A 69 1.98 -10.55 4.58
CA GLU A 69 1.47 -10.79 5.94
C GLU A 69 1.67 -9.56 6.84
N LYS A 70 2.87 -8.98 6.86
CA LYS A 70 3.16 -7.79 7.67
C LYS A 70 2.42 -6.54 7.16
N ILE A 71 2.28 -6.35 5.85
CA ILE A 71 1.46 -5.26 5.29
C ILE A 71 -0.01 -5.37 5.72
N LEU A 72 -0.59 -6.58 5.68
CA LEU A 72 -1.95 -6.84 6.15
C LEU A 72 -2.10 -6.58 7.66
N LEU A 73 -1.11 -6.98 8.46
CA LEU A 73 -1.10 -6.69 9.90
C LEU A 73 -1.04 -5.19 10.18
N LEU A 74 -0.24 -4.44 9.43
CA LEU A 74 -0.07 -2.99 9.60
C LEU A 74 -1.36 -2.22 9.26
N ILE A 75 -2.05 -2.57 8.16
CA ILE A 75 -3.31 -1.90 7.79
C ILE A 75 -4.42 -2.27 8.78
N ASN A 76 -4.44 -3.50 9.31
CA ASN A 76 -5.42 -3.90 10.32
C ASN A 76 -5.22 -3.21 11.68
N ARG A 77 -4.02 -2.69 11.97
CA ARG A 77 -3.69 -1.90 13.17
C ARG A 77 -3.87 -0.38 12.96
N GLU A 78 -4.57 0.02 11.89
CA GLU A 78 -4.88 1.43 11.55
C GLU A 78 -3.65 2.33 11.35
N GLY A 79 -2.50 1.80 10.94
CA GLY A 79 -1.35 2.60 10.50
C GLY A 79 -0.72 3.56 11.54
N ARG A 80 -1.19 3.57 12.80
CA ARG A 80 -0.67 4.43 13.88
C ARG A 80 0.80 4.16 14.27
N VAL A 81 1.45 3.21 13.60
CA VAL A 81 2.87 2.90 13.78
C VAL A 81 3.75 3.97 13.10
N PHE A 82 3.26 4.66 12.05
CA PHE A 82 4.10 5.52 11.22
C PHE A 82 4.46 6.87 11.84
N GLU A 83 3.61 7.46 12.69
CA GLU A 83 3.95 8.70 13.41
C GLU A 83 5.19 8.54 14.28
N PHE A 84 5.42 7.34 14.84
CA PHE A 84 6.58 7.06 15.67
C PHE A 84 7.85 6.82 14.84
N LEU A 85 7.71 6.46 13.57
CA LEU A 85 8.76 5.81 12.80
C LEU A 85 9.55 6.77 11.91
N ILE A 86 8.93 7.83 11.38
CA ILE A 86 9.68 8.91 10.71
C ILE A 86 10.61 9.62 11.72
N CYS A 87 10.17 9.81 12.96
CA CYS A 87 10.99 10.43 14.01
C CYS A 87 12.13 9.53 14.52
N SER A 88 11.95 8.20 14.55
CA SER A 88 12.92 7.28 15.15
C SER A 88 13.85 6.60 14.14
N THR A 89 13.45 6.41 12.87
CA THR A 89 14.21 5.57 11.92
C THR A 89 15.16 6.38 11.03
N VAL A 90 14.79 7.62 10.69
CA VAL A 90 15.62 8.53 9.86
C VAL A 90 17.01 8.78 10.48
N PRO A 91 17.17 8.95 11.81
CA PRO A 91 18.49 9.07 12.44
C PRO A 91 19.33 7.78 12.48
N TYR A 92 18.72 6.60 12.28
CA TYR A 92 19.44 5.32 12.25
C TYR A 92 19.83 4.91 10.82
N LEU A 93 19.03 5.27 9.81
CA LEU A 93 19.38 5.09 8.41
C LEU A 93 20.67 5.85 8.04
N SER A 94 20.88 7.06 8.59
CA SER A 94 22.12 7.82 8.41
C SER A 94 23.34 7.17 9.07
N LYS A 95 23.15 6.31 10.08
CA LYS A 95 24.21 5.54 10.74
C LYS A 95 24.49 4.19 10.07
N LEU A 96 23.47 3.52 9.52
CA LEU A 96 23.63 2.26 8.79
C LEU A 96 24.30 2.49 7.42
N MET A 97 24.08 3.66 6.81
CA MET A 97 24.76 4.11 5.61
C MET A 97 26.17 4.66 5.93
N HIS A 98 27.07 3.81 6.42
CA HIS A 98 28.50 4.17 6.52
C HIS A 98 29.10 4.35 5.11
N PRO A 99 30.17 5.17 4.93
CA PRO A 99 30.58 5.76 3.63
C PRO A 99 31.00 4.79 2.51
N ASN A 100 31.08 3.49 2.77
CA ASN A 100 31.60 2.50 1.82
C ASN A 100 30.55 1.50 1.30
N ALA A 101 29.28 1.63 1.69
CA ALA A 101 28.19 0.85 1.10
C ALA A 101 27.60 1.61 -0.10
N LEU A 102 28.24 1.38 -1.26
CA LEU A 102 27.63 1.45 -2.59
C LEU A 102 26.79 2.70 -2.92
N PHE A 103 27.49 3.77 -3.31
CA PHE A 103 27.13 4.60 -4.48
C PHE A 103 25.67 5.06 -4.63
N LEU A 104 25.00 5.42 -3.54
CA LEU A 104 23.84 6.30 -3.58
C LEU A 104 24.36 7.75 -3.69
N HIS A 105 24.90 8.10 -4.86
CA HIS A 105 24.91 9.49 -5.33
C HIS A 105 23.45 9.88 -5.62
N ILE A 106 22.65 9.96 -4.56
CA ILE A 106 21.40 10.68 -4.56
C ILE A 106 21.87 12.13 -4.59
N SER A 107 21.74 12.77 -5.75
CA SER A 107 22.03 14.21 -5.90
C SER A 107 21.10 15.09 -5.05
N GLU A 108 20.21 14.48 -4.27
CA GLU A 108 19.39 15.09 -3.25
C GLU A 108 19.51 14.25 -1.97
N ASP A 109 19.61 14.89 -0.82
CA ASP A 109 19.73 14.20 0.45
C ASP A 109 18.53 13.23 0.64
N PRO A 110 18.72 11.91 0.84
CA PRO A 110 17.63 10.95 1.07
C PRO A 110 16.77 11.34 2.29
N VAL A 111 17.36 12.06 3.25
CA VAL A 111 16.66 12.62 4.41
C VAL A 111 15.76 13.79 3.99
N HIS A 112 16.10 14.51 2.92
CA HIS A 112 15.32 15.62 2.39
C HIS A 112 14.06 15.15 1.65
N THR A 113 14.12 14.05 0.90
CA THR A 113 12.91 13.45 0.28
C THR A 113 11.92 12.94 1.34
N LEU A 114 12.41 12.45 2.49
CA LEU A 114 11.57 11.98 3.60
C LEU A 114 10.89 13.12 4.39
N LYS A 115 11.46 14.33 4.38
CA LYS A 115 10.93 15.52 5.08
C LYS A 115 9.67 16.11 4.44
N HIS A 116 9.41 15.83 3.17
CA HIS A 116 8.25 16.36 2.43
C HIS A 116 7.09 15.37 2.29
N THR A 117 7.06 14.32 3.12
CA THR A 117 5.90 13.41 3.18
C THR A 117 4.64 14.23 3.45
N PRO A 118 3.62 14.22 2.57
CA PRO A 118 2.37 14.89 2.84
C PRO A 118 1.80 14.31 4.13
N MET A 119 1.59 15.16 5.15
CA MET A 119 1.16 14.78 6.51
C MET A 119 -0.17 13.98 6.56
N ASN A 120 -0.79 13.69 5.42
CA ASN A 120 -2.14 13.18 5.24
C ASN A 120 -2.26 11.85 4.47
N ILE A 121 -1.15 11.21 4.07
CA ILE A 121 -1.22 9.92 3.33
C ILE A 121 -0.80 8.77 4.26
N ASN A 122 -1.68 7.78 4.44
CA ASN A 122 -1.33 6.53 5.12
C ASN A 122 -0.40 5.69 4.20
N PRO A 123 0.87 5.45 4.57
CA PRO A 123 1.82 4.80 3.68
C PRO A 123 1.48 3.35 3.35
N VAL A 124 0.88 2.63 4.30
CA VAL A 124 0.44 1.24 4.13
C VAL A 124 -0.72 1.19 3.14
N LEU A 125 -1.69 2.09 3.29
CA LEU A 125 -2.82 2.18 2.37
C LEU A 125 -2.37 2.61 0.97
N LYS A 126 -1.45 3.57 0.86
CA LYS A 126 -0.85 3.96 -0.44
C LYS A 126 -0.14 2.78 -1.10
N MET A 127 0.69 2.05 -0.35
CA MET A 127 1.37 0.84 -0.84
C MET A 127 0.37 -0.19 -1.34
N LEU A 128 -0.70 -0.46 -0.60
CA LEU A 128 -1.75 -1.38 -1.03
C LEU A 128 -2.44 -0.90 -2.31
N VAL A 129 -2.79 0.38 -2.42
CA VAL A 129 -3.37 0.93 -3.65
C VAL A 129 -2.42 0.74 -4.84
N ASP A 130 -1.13 0.95 -4.65
CA ASP A 130 -0.12 0.77 -5.70
C ASP A 130 0.05 -0.72 -6.07
N LEU A 131 0.19 -1.62 -5.09
CA LEU A 131 0.32 -3.07 -5.31
C LEU A 131 -0.89 -3.65 -6.03
N PHE A 132 -2.10 -3.20 -5.69
CA PHE A 132 -3.30 -3.64 -6.38
C PHE A 132 -3.55 -2.90 -7.70
N SER A 133 -2.71 -1.93 -8.09
CA SER A 133 -2.87 -1.21 -9.37
C SER A 133 -2.37 -1.99 -10.58
N ARG A 134 -1.50 -3.00 -10.42
CA ARG A 134 -1.08 -3.91 -11.47
C ARG A 134 -1.51 -5.35 -11.13
N PRO A 135 -2.01 -6.15 -12.09
CA PRO A 135 -2.40 -7.53 -11.83
C PRO A 135 -1.22 -8.41 -11.40
N GLU A 136 -0.02 -8.15 -11.91
CA GLU A 136 1.20 -8.88 -11.56
C GLU A 136 1.52 -8.72 -10.07
N THR A 137 1.50 -7.49 -9.54
CA THR A 137 1.75 -7.23 -8.12
C THR A 137 0.56 -7.61 -7.24
N ALA A 138 -0.67 -7.52 -7.74
CA ALA A 138 -1.87 -8.00 -7.03
C ALA A 138 -1.85 -9.52 -6.83
N SER A 139 -1.29 -10.27 -7.80
CA SER A 139 -1.21 -11.74 -7.77
C SER A 139 -0.33 -12.30 -6.65
N ILE A 140 0.49 -11.46 -6.02
CA ILE A 140 1.32 -11.81 -4.86
C ILE A 140 0.45 -12.10 -3.63
N PHE A 141 -0.73 -11.48 -3.54
CA PHE A 141 -1.69 -11.74 -2.47
C PHE A 141 -2.54 -12.97 -2.80
N TYR A 142 -2.58 -13.95 -1.90
CA TYR A 142 -3.43 -15.12 -2.06
C TYR A 142 -4.91 -14.73 -1.91
N THR A 143 -5.82 -15.60 -2.37
CA THR A 143 -7.26 -15.34 -2.25
C THR A 143 -7.71 -15.12 -0.80
N ASN A 144 -7.09 -15.77 0.18
CA ASN A 144 -7.40 -15.55 1.61
C ASN A 144 -6.92 -14.17 2.08
N ASP A 145 -5.74 -13.73 1.62
CA ASP A 145 -5.20 -12.40 1.92
C ASP A 145 -6.14 -11.31 1.38
N ASN A 146 -6.64 -11.50 0.15
CA ASN A 146 -7.63 -10.63 -0.46
C ASN A 146 -8.92 -10.57 0.36
N LYS A 147 -9.41 -11.71 0.87
CA LYS A 147 -10.59 -11.76 1.74
C LYS A 147 -10.39 -11.00 3.04
N VAL A 148 -9.23 -11.18 3.69
CA VAL A 148 -8.86 -10.44 4.91
C VAL A 148 -8.80 -8.93 4.63
N LEU A 149 -8.20 -8.53 3.50
CA LEU A 149 -8.14 -7.12 3.09
C LEU A 149 -9.54 -6.54 2.82
N ILE A 150 -10.43 -7.31 2.22
CA ILE A 150 -11.84 -6.93 2.01
C ILE A 150 -12.58 -6.80 3.35
N ASP A 151 -12.32 -7.67 4.32
CA ASP A 151 -12.90 -7.54 5.66
C ASP A 151 -12.44 -6.26 6.38
N ILE A 152 -11.18 -5.86 6.17
CA ILE A 152 -10.63 -4.58 6.65
C ILE A 152 -11.32 -3.41 5.94
N LEU A 153 -11.44 -3.46 4.62
CA LEU A 153 -12.12 -2.44 3.81
C LEU A 153 -13.56 -2.22 4.26
N VAL A 154 -14.33 -3.30 4.43
CA VAL A 154 -15.74 -3.23 4.82
C VAL A 154 -15.88 -2.60 6.20
N ARG A 155 -15.02 -2.96 7.15
CA ARG A 155 -15.01 -2.33 8.48
C ARG A 155 -14.69 -0.84 8.39
N GLN A 156 -13.57 -0.49 7.77
CA GLN A 156 -13.10 0.89 7.68
C GLN A 156 -14.12 1.79 6.93
N LEU A 157 -14.64 1.33 5.79
CA LEU A 157 -15.65 2.09 5.04
C LEU A 157 -17.03 2.15 5.73
N SER A 158 -17.31 1.25 6.70
CA SER A 158 -18.51 1.34 7.53
C SER A 158 -18.35 2.40 8.63
N ASP A 159 -17.16 2.47 9.23
CA ASP A 159 -16.88 3.35 10.37
C ASP A 159 -16.58 4.80 9.96
N LEU A 160 -15.99 5.00 8.77
CA LEU A 160 -15.64 6.33 8.27
C LEU A 160 -16.87 7.17 7.91
N SER A 161 -16.81 8.45 8.25
CA SER A 161 -17.79 9.52 8.00
C SER A 161 -17.45 10.39 6.78
N ALA A 162 -18.43 11.15 6.28
CA ALA A 162 -18.28 11.96 5.08
C ALA A 162 -17.22 13.05 5.25
N GLY A 163 -16.39 13.24 4.23
CA GLY A 163 -15.33 14.24 4.23
C GLY A 163 -14.01 13.79 4.88
N GLU A 164 -13.93 12.57 5.41
CA GLU A 164 -12.66 12.01 5.89
C GLU A 164 -11.73 11.68 4.71
N PRO A 165 -10.54 12.33 4.58
CA PRO A 165 -9.69 12.18 3.39
C PRO A 165 -9.22 10.74 3.13
N ILE A 166 -9.11 9.92 4.17
CA ILE A 166 -8.68 8.51 4.08
C ILE A 166 -9.73 7.63 3.40
N ARG A 167 -11.01 8.00 3.46
CA ARG A 167 -12.10 7.20 2.88
C ARG A 167 -11.95 7.03 1.38
N LYS A 168 -11.54 8.09 0.67
CA LYS A 168 -11.18 8.04 -0.75
C LYS A 168 -10.16 6.95 -1.05
N TRP A 169 -9.12 6.82 -0.23
CA TRP A 169 -8.07 5.83 -0.43
C TRP A 169 -8.56 4.39 -0.26
N TYR A 170 -9.47 4.14 0.70
CA TYR A 170 -10.11 2.84 0.83
C TYR A 170 -11.07 2.53 -0.33
N LEU A 171 -11.80 3.52 -0.85
CA LEU A 171 -12.62 3.34 -2.05
C LEU A 171 -11.77 3.01 -3.28
N GLU A 172 -10.64 3.69 -3.46
CA GLU A 172 -9.69 3.37 -4.53
C GLU A 172 -9.09 1.97 -4.37
N LEU A 173 -8.68 1.59 -3.15
CA LEU A 173 -8.20 0.23 -2.90
C LEU A 173 -9.28 -0.82 -3.24
N CYS A 174 -10.54 -0.57 -2.85
CA CYS A 174 -11.66 -1.42 -3.23
C CYS A 174 -11.76 -1.56 -4.76
N ARG A 175 -11.74 -0.44 -5.51
CA ARG A 175 -11.73 -0.45 -6.98
C ARG A 175 -10.60 -1.30 -7.56
N LYS A 176 -9.38 -1.16 -7.01
CA LYS A 176 -8.19 -1.90 -7.47
C LYS A 176 -8.32 -3.40 -7.21
N ILE A 177 -8.80 -3.81 -6.03
CA ILE A 177 -9.06 -5.22 -5.71
C ILE A 177 -10.10 -5.81 -6.66
N LEU A 178 -11.21 -5.11 -6.88
CA LEU A 178 -12.27 -5.57 -7.79
C LEU A 178 -11.77 -5.75 -9.23
N ARG A 179 -10.85 -4.90 -9.68
CA ARG A 179 -10.28 -4.93 -11.04
C ARG A 179 -9.24 -6.03 -11.23
N ASN A 180 -8.31 -6.15 -10.29
CA ASN A 180 -7.03 -6.84 -10.50
C ASN A 180 -6.90 -8.14 -9.70
N THR A 181 -8.00 -8.67 -9.15
CA THR A 181 -8.03 -9.96 -8.44
C THR A 181 -9.14 -10.86 -8.97
N ASN A 182 -9.20 -12.11 -8.48
CA ASN A 182 -10.28 -13.06 -8.78
C ASN A 182 -11.58 -12.80 -7.99
N TYR A 183 -11.85 -11.55 -7.61
CA TYR A 183 -13.07 -11.16 -6.88
C TYR A 183 -14.38 -11.71 -7.46
N PRO A 184 -14.60 -11.69 -8.80
CA PRO A 184 -15.86 -12.19 -9.37
C PRO A 184 -16.18 -13.65 -9.03
N GLU A 185 -15.18 -14.47 -8.73
CA GLU A 185 -15.35 -15.89 -8.39
C GLU A 185 -15.88 -16.07 -6.96
N HIS A 186 -15.31 -15.36 -5.98
CA HIS A 186 -15.60 -15.59 -4.57
C HIS A 186 -16.60 -14.59 -3.97
N GLN A 187 -16.77 -13.40 -4.56
CA GLN A 187 -17.76 -12.38 -4.17
C GLN A 187 -17.82 -12.11 -2.65
N HIS A 188 -16.65 -12.13 -1.99
CA HIS A 188 -16.55 -12.03 -0.53
C HIS A 188 -17.08 -10.68 -0.07
N ARG A 189 -17.94 -10.68 0.96
CA ARG A 189 -18.62 -9.49 1.50
C ARG A 189 -19.39 -8.63 0.48
N LYS A 190 -19.79 -9.18 -0.69
CA LYS A 190 -20.51 -8.43 -1.74
C LYS A 190 -21.70 -7.63 -1.20
N GLN A 191 -22.55 -8.24 -0.37
CA GLN A 191 -23.73 -7.56 0.17
C GLN A 191 -23.37 -6.38 1.07
N ASP A 192 -22.27 -6.45 1.82
CA ASP A 192 -21.84 -5.36 2.69
C ASP A 192 -21.23 -4.22 1.88
N LEU A 193 -20.44 -4.53 0.85
CA LEU A 193 -19.95 -3.52 -0.11
C LEU A 193 -21.11 -2.79 -0.79
N MET A 194 -22.16 -3.51 -1.22
CA MET A 194 -23.36 -2.90 -1.78
C MET A 194 -24.05 -1.97 -0.78
N LYS A 195 -24.24 -2.40 0.47
CA LYS A 195 -24.82 -1.55 1.53
C LYS A 195 -24.01 -0.29 1.79
N ILE A 196 -22.68 -0.41 1.85
CA ILE A 196 -21.76 0.72 2.02
C ILE A 196 -21.87 1.70 0.85
N PHE A 197 -21.90 1.19 -0.39
CA PHE A 197 -22.00 2.04 -1.58
C PHE A 197 -23.34 2.77 -1.62
N THR A 198 -24.44 2.09 -1.30
CA THR A 198 -25.76 2.73 -1.16
C THR A 198 -25.76 3.79 -0.06
N ARG A 199 -25.15 3.50 1.10
CA ARG A 199 -25.02 4.46 2.20
C ARG A 199 -24.30 5.72 1.75
N ILE A 200 -23.11 5.59 1.16
CA ILE A 200 -22.30 6.74 0.68
C ILE A 200 -23.06 7.50 -0.41
N PHE A 201 -23.71 6.80 -1.34
CA PHE A 201 -24.51 7.42 -2.40
C PHE A 201 -25.67 8.28 -1.85
N CYS A 202 -26.24 7.90 -0.71
CA CYS A 202 -27.34 8.62 -0.06
C CYS A 202 -26.88 9.65 0.99
N GLU A 203 -25.57 9.86 1.19
CA GLU A 203 -25.09 10.92 2.09
C GLU A 203 -25.51 12.30 1.54
N GLU A 204 -26.07 13.17 2.39
CA GLU A 204 -26.61 14.48 1.97
C GLU A 204 -25.61 15.63 2.13
N THR A 205 -24.39 15.37 2.60
CA THR A 205 -23.39 16.40 2.89
C THR A 205 -22.60 16.79 1.65
N GLU A 206 -22.26 18.09 1.50
CA GLU A 206 -21.45 18.56 0.36
C GLU A 206 -20.07 17.89 0.31
N CYS A 207 -19.49 17.57 1.47
CA CYS A 207 -18.20 16.88 1.57
C CYS A 207 -18.23 15.42 1.09
N SER A 208 -19.40 14.82 0.88
CA SER A 208 -19.54 13.46 0.34
C SER A 208 -19.48 13.40 -1.19
N ALA A 209 -19.57 14.53 -1.90
CA ALA A 209 -19.70 14.57 -3.36
C ALA A 209 -18.54 13.86 -4.10
N SER A 210 -17.30 14.00 -3.58
CA SER A 210 -16.13 13.31 -4.14
C SER A 210 -16.20 11.79 -3.94
N ASP A 211 -16.59 11.32 -2.76
CA ASP A 211 -16.74 9.90 -2.45
C ASP A 211 -17.87 9.28 -3.28
N GLN A 212 -18.99 9.99 -3.42
CA GLN A 212 -20.14 9.59 -4.24
C GLN A 212 -19.75 9.43 -5.70
N GLN A 213 -18.93 10.34 -6.22
CA GLN A 213 -18.42 10.25 -7.59
C GLN A 213 -17.58 8.97 -7.76
N ILE A 214 -16.69 8.66 -6.83
CA ILE A 214 -15.88 7.42 -6.87
C ILE A 214 -16.77 6.18 -6.80
N VAL A 215 -17.75 6.14 -5.88
CA VAL A 215 -18.71 5.04 -5.76
C VAL A 215 -19.49 4.83 -7.06
N ARG A 216 -19.94 5.92 -7.72
CA ARG A 216 -20.62 5.84 -9.02
C ARG A 216 -19.71 5.28 -10.10
N GLU A 217 -18.45 5.71 -10.16
CA GLU A 217 -17.48 5.19 -11.11
C GLU A 217 -17.23 3.69 -10.92
N ILE A 218 -17.03 3.25 -9.68
CA ILE A 218 -16.83 1.83 -9.37
C ILE A 218 -18.09 1.01 -9.76
N ALA A 219 -19.28 1.47 -9.38
CA ALA A 219 -20.52 0.78 -9.70
C ALA A 219 -20.80 0.71 -11.21
N ASN A 220 -20.36 1.72 -11.97
CA ASN A 220 -20.44 1.73 -13.43
C ASN A 220 -19.41 0.81 -14.09
N GLU A 221 -18.23 0.70 -13.50
CA GLU A 221 -17.15 -0.17 -13.97
C GLU A 221 -17.47 -1.66 -13.74
N PHE A 222 -18.15 -2.00 -12.64
CA PHE A 222 -18.49 -3.38 -12.28
C PHE A 222 -20.02 -3.59 -12.15
N PRO A 223 -20.79 -3.44 -13.25
CA PRO A 223 -22.24 -3.55 -13.21
C PRO A 223 -22.72 -4.91 -12.71
N GLN A 224 -22.03 -6.01 -13.03
CA GLN A 224 -22.35 -7.36 -12.56
C GLN A 224 -22.29 -7.53 -11.03
N ILE A 225 -21.60 -6.61 -10.34
CA ILE A 225 -21.48 -6.62 -8.88
C ILE A 225 -22.53 -5.69 -8.25
N PHE A 226 -22.70 -4.49 -8.81
CA PHE A 226 -23.46 -3.40 -8.16
C PHE A 226 -24.78 -3.02 -8.83
N LYS A 227 -25.05 -3.46 -10.05
CA LYS A 227 -26.31 -3.24 -10.77
C LYS A 227 -27.01 -4.58 -10.96
N ALA A 228 -28.01 -4.82 -10.13
CA ALA A 228 -28.99 -5.89 -10.33
C ALA A 228 -30.24 -5.32 -11.00
#